data_AF-A0A5E4LZD0-F1
#
_entry.id   AF-A0A5E4LZD0-F1
#
_cell.length_a   1.000
_cell.length_b   1.000
_cell.length_c   1.000
_cell.angle_alpha   90.00
_cell.angle_beta   90.00
_cell.angle_gamma   90.00
#
_symmetry.space_group_name_H-M   'P 1'
#
loop_
_entity.id
_entity.type
_entity.pdbx_description
1 polymer ?
#
loop_
_entity_poly.entity_id
_entity_poly.type
_entity_poly.pdbx_seq_one_letter_code
_entity_poly.pdbx_strand_id
1 'polypeptide(L)'
;MELKNDYSYIIYRKNDVTYINKKHFYWDRIQGHNSMIVKLYLVNLKLYYLVIWTSKQYGQTIITEVEKDPDWFVNLEILEKCFIKKYIPFVIEEYIAIS
;
A
#
# COMPACT_ATOMS: atom_id res chain seq x y z
N MET A 1 -13.44 -14.12 17.16
CA MET A 1 -13.17 -13.33 15.95
C MET A 1 -11.79 -12.72 16.13
N GLU A 2 -10.77 -13.30 15.50
CA GLU A 2 -9.34 -13.05 15.78
C GLU A 2 -8.86 -11.63 15.48
N LEU A 3 -9.65 -10.83 14.76
CA LEU A 3 -9.36 -9.41 14.54
C LEU A 3 -9.69 -8.50 15.74
N LYS A 4 -10.33 -9.04 16.80
CA LYS A 4 -10.53 -8.31 18.05
C LYS A 4 -9.24 -8.38 18.87
N ASN A 5 -8.62 -7.22 19.08
CA ASN A 5 -7.43 -7.00 19.92
C ASN A 5 -6.07 -7.46 19.37
N ASP A 6 -5.99 -7.91 18.12
CA ASP A 6 -4.71 -8.11 17.43
C ASP A 6 -4.38 -6.92 16.53
N TYR A 7 -3.38 -6.13 16.92
CA TYR A 7 -2.93 -4.93 16.21
C TYR A 7 -1.77 -5.23 15.24
N SER A 8 -1.39 -6.49 15.08
CA SER A 8 -0.34 -6.89 14.13
C SER A 8 -0.83 -6.94 12.69
N TYR A 9 -2.14 -6.97 12.46
CA TYR A 9 -2.73 -6.98 11.13
C TYR A 9 -2.88 -5.58 10.52
N ILE A 10 -2.93 -5.50 9.19
CA ILE A 10 -3.22 -4.26 8.44
C ILE A 10 -4.63 -3.70 8.72
N ILE A 11 -5.57 -4.57 9.09
CA ILE A 11 -6.91 -4.19 9.57
C ILE A 11 -7.13 -4.84 10.93
N TYR A 12 -7.68 -4.07 11.87
CA TYR A 12 -8.12 -4.59 13.17
C TYR A 12 -9.49 -4.01 13.55
N ARG A 13 -10.18 -4.66 14.48
CA ARG A 13 -11.50 -4.22 14.95
C ARG A 13 -11.47 -3.81 16.41
N LYS A 14 -11.99 -2.62 16.71
CA LYS A 14 -12.13 -2.11 18.08
C LYS A 14 -13.52 -1.50 18.25
N ASN A 15 -14.27 -1.95 19.26
CA ASN A 15 -15.64 -1.50 19.54
C ASN A 15 -16.55 -1.55 18.29
N ASP A 16 -16.49 -2.66 17.57
CA ASP A 16 -17.21 -2.93 16.31
C ASP A 16 -16.89 -2.01 15.11
N VAL A 17 -15.98 -1.04 15.28
CA VAL A 17 -15.40 -0.21 14.23
C VAL A 17 -14.15 -0.86 13.65
N THR A 18 -14.03 -0.83 12.33
CA THR A 18 -12.86 -1.32 11.57
C THR A 18 -11.84 -0.19 11.42
N TYR A 19 -10.58 -0.49 11.70
CA TYR A 19 -9.46 0.45 11.58
C TYR A 19 -8.36 -0.11 10.70
N ILE A 20 -7.68 0.78 9.97
CA ILE A 20 -6.47 0.45 9.22
C ILE A 20 -5.25 0.77 10.09
N ASN A 21 -4.35 -0.20 10.23
CA ASN A 21 -3.10 -0.02 10.93
C ASN A 21 -2.06 0.67 10.02
N LYS A 22 -1.92 1.98 10.16
CA LYS A 22 -0.93 2.78 9.43
C LYS A 22 0.52 2.47 9.80
N LYS A 23 0.77 1.76 10.92
CA LYS A 23 2.11 1.32 11.32
C LYS A 23 2.50 -0.04 10.74
N HIS A 24 1.57 -0.70 10.04
CA HIS A 24 1.81 -1.99 9.43
C HIS A 24 2.70 -1.84 8.20
N PHE A 25 3.61 -2.79 7.95
CA PHE A 25 4.55 -2.73 6.82
C PHE A 25 3.86 -2.67 5.44
N TYR A 26 2.63 -3.17 5.32
CA TYR A 26 1.82 -3.02 4.10
C TYR A 26 1.27 -1.62 3.87
N TRP A 27 1.27 -0.73 4.87
CA TRP A 27 0.76 0.64 4.72
C TRP A 27 1.50 1.39 3.62
N ASP A 28 2.84 1.31 3.62
CA ASP A 28 3.67 1.93 2.58
C ASP A 28 3.38 1.37 1.19
N ARG A 29 3.07 0.07 1.10
CA ARG A 29 2.70 -0.58 -0.17
C ARG A 29 1.36 -0.06 -0.69
N ILE A 30 0.38 0.09 0.20
CA ILE A 30 -0.96 0.61 -0.13
C ILE A 30 -0.86 2.06 -0.58
N GLN A 31 -0.19 2.92 0.20
CA GLN A 31 -0.04 4.33 -0.13
C GLN A 31 0.82 4.54 -1.37
N GLY A 32 1.87 3.73 -1.58
CA GLY A 32 2.67 3.76 -2.80
C GLY A 32 1.88 3.43 -4.05
N HIS A 33 1.09 2.36 -4.01
CA HIS A 33 0.22 2.00 -5.13
C HIS A 33 -0.81 3.10 -5.42
N ASN A 34 -1.50 3.58 -4.38
CA ASN A 34 -2.50 4.64 -4.51
C ASN A 34 -1.88 5.93 -5.07
N SER A 35 -0.77 6.39 -4.48
CA SER A 35 -0.13 7.66 -4.84
C SER A 35 0.51 7.61 -6.23
N MET A 36 1.08 6.47 -6.62
CA MET A 36 1.65 6.27 -7.96
C MET A 36 0.55 6.24 -9.03
N ILE A 37 -0.60 5.62 -8.74
CA ILE A 37 -1.76 5.68 -9.66
C ILE A 37 -2.24 7.12 -9.86
N VAL A 38 -2.36 7.89 -8.78
CA VAL A 38 -2.76 9.31 -8.85
C VAL A 38 -1.78 10.11 -9.70
N LYS A 39 -0.47 9.93 -9.46
CA LYS A 39 0.58 10.70 -10.12
C LYS A 39 0.72 10.34 -11.61
N LEU A 40 0.63 9.05 -11.97
CA LEU A 40 0.86 8.58 -13.33
C LEU A 40 -0.38 8.63 -14.22
N TYR A 41 -1.56 8.37 -13.66
CA TYR A 41 -2.79 8.24 -14.45
C TYR A 41 -3.72 9.44 -14.36
N LEU A 42 -3.31 10.52 -13.68
CA LEU A 42 -4.09 11.76 -13.50
C LEU A 42 -5.51 11.53 -12.95
N VAL A 43 -5.76 10.37 -12.35
CA VAL A 43 -7.07 10.06 -11.79
C VAL A 43 -7.11 10.69 -10.41
N ASN A 44 -7.89 11.77 -10.28
CA ASN A 44 -8.16 12.39 -8.99
C ASN A 44 -9.18 11.56 -8.19
N LEU A 45 -8.93 10.25 -8.06
CA LEU A 45 -9.74 9.37 -7.22
C LEU A 45 -9.59 9.84 -5.79
N LYS A 46 -10.72 10.14 -5.16
CA LYS A 46 -10.79 10.57 -3.77
C LYS A 46 -10.81 9.39 -2.80
N LEU A 47 -11.16 8.20 -3.28
CA LEU A 47 -11.43 7.02 -2.46
C LEU A 47 -10.84 5.76 -3.10
N TYR A 48 -10.20 4.93 -2.27
CA TYR A 48 -9.71 3.59 -2.61
C TYR A 48 -10.36 2.57 -1.68
N TYR A 49 -10.55 1.35 -2.15
CA TYR A 49 -11.06 0.26 -1.32
C TYR A 49 -9.97 -0.78 -1.10
N LEU A 50 -9.70 -1.09 0.17
CA LEU A 50 -8.90 -2.24 0.56
C LEU A 50 -9.84 -3.41 0.79
N VAL A 51 -9.70 -4.41 -0.06
CA VAL A 51 -10.44 -5.67 0.04
C VAL A 51 -9.52 -6.71 0.66
N ILE A 52 -9.92 -7.27 1.80
CA ILE A 52 -9.22 -8.36 2.47
C ILE A 52 -10.13 -9.58 2.49
N TRP A 53 -9.71 -10.64 1.81
CA TRP A 53 -10.30 -11.96 1.98
C TRP A 53 -9.58 -12.69 3.11
N THR A 54 -10.33 -13.24 4.06
CA THR A 54 -9.78 -14.17 5.06
C THR A 54 -9.95 -15.60 4.56
N SER A 55 -9.13 -16.53 5.07
CA SER A 55 -9.16 -17.93 4.62
C SER A 55 -10.53 -18.58 4.88
N LYS A 56 -10.80 -19.73 4.24
CA LYS A 56 -12.06 -20.50 4.40
C LYS A 56 -12.47 -20.74 5.86
N GLN A 57 -11.51 -20.79 6.77
CA GLN A 57 -11.76 -20.98 8.22
C GLN A 57 -12.48 -19.78 8.86
N TYR A 58 -12.32 -18.57 8.31
CA TYR A 58 -12.95 -17.35 8.80
C TYR A 58 -14.02 -16.81 7.85
N GLY A 59 -13.94 -17.13 6.55
CA GLY A 59 -15.02 -16.91 5.56
C GLY A 59 -15.48 -15.46 5.41
N GLN A 60 -14.65 -14.49 5.84
CA GLN A 60 -15.03 -13.09 5.89
C GLN A 60 -14.27 -12.30 4.82
N THR A 61 -15.03 -11.57 4.00
CA THR A 61 -14.52 -10.50 3.16
C THR A 61 -14.73 -9.19 3.90
N ILE A 62 -13.63 -8.45 4.08
CA ILE A 62 -13.65 -7.12 4.68
C ILE A 62 -13.35 -6.13 3.58
N ILE A 63 -14.24 -5.16 3.41
CA ILE A 63 -14.05 -4.04 2.48
C ILE A 63 -13.98 -2.79 3.36
N THR A 64 -12.88 -2.05 3.27
CA THR A 64 -12.73 -0.77 3.97
C THR A 64 -12.26 0.30 3.00
N GLU A 65 -12.75 1.51 3.22
CA GLU A 65 -12.24 2.69 2.52
C GLU A 65 -10.84 3.02 3.03
N VAL A 66 -9.99 3.43 2.09
CA VAL A 66 -8.63 3.90 2.34
C VAL A 66 -8.53 5.31 1.78
N GLU A 67 -8.24 6.24 2.69
CA GLU A 67 -7.92 7.61 2.32
C GLU A 67 -6.45 7.71 1.88
N LYS A 68 -6.18 8.69 1.01
CA LYS A 68 -4.81 9.08 0.71
C LYS A 68 -4.17 9.64 1.96
N ASP A 69 -2.92 9.29 2.19
CA ASP A 69 -2.10 9.86 3.24
C ASP A 69 -1.25 11.00 2.66
N PRO A 70 -1.58 12.28 2.95
CA PRO A 70 -0.82 13.42 2.43
C PRO A 70 0.63 13.40 2.91
N ASP A 71 0.89 12.90 4.11
CA ASP A 71 2.21 12.85 4.71
C ASP A 71 3.09 11.79 4.02
N TRP A 72 2.47 10.76 3.44
CA TRP A 72 3.20 9.75 2.66
C TRP A 72 3.68 10.28 1.30
N PHE A 73 3.06 11.34 0.77
CA PHE A 73 3.28 11.80 -0.61
C PHE A 73 4.74 12.23 -0.88
N VAL A 74 5.46 12.69 0.15
CA VAL A 74 6.89 13.02 0.08
C VAL A 74 7.74 11.82 -0.39
N ASN A 75 7.31 10.59 -0.10
CA ASN A 75 8.02 9.38 -0.48
C ASN A 75 8.03 9.15 -2.00
N LEU A 76 7.06 9.71 -2.75
CA LEU A 76 7.03 9.57 -4.21
C LEU A 76 8.24 10.19 -4.88
N GLU A 77 8.67 11.36 -4.43
CA GLU A 77 9.85 12.03 -4.99
C GLU A 77 11.13 11.24 -4.67
N ILE A 78 11.22 10.69 -3.46
CA ILE A 78 12.34 9.84 -3.03
C ILE A 78 12.41 8.58 -3.89
N LEU A 79 11.28 7.91 -4.09
CA LEU A 79 11.17 6.70 -4.92
C LEU A 79 11.55 7.00 -6.37
N GLU A 80 10.99 8.05 -6.96
CA GLU A 80 11.30 8.46 -8.34
C GLU A 80 12.80 8.73 -8.52
N LYS A 81 13.41 9.50 -7.60
CA LYS A 81 14.86 9.75 -7.62
C LYS A 81 15.66 8.45 -7.49
N CYS A 82 15.24 7.53 -6.62
CA CYS A 82 15.92 6.25 -6.45
C CYS A 82 15.83 5.38 -7.72
N PHE A 83 14.65 5.29 -8.32
CA PHE A 83 14.44 4.53 -9.56
C PHE A 83 15.27 5.07 -10.70
N ILE A 84 15.21 6.38 -10.95
CA ILE A 84 15.92 7.04 -12.06
C ILE A 84 17.43 7.00 -11.85
N LYS A 85 17.92 7.28 -10.64
CA LYS A 85 19.36 7.45 -10.40
C LYS A 85 20.11 6.16 -10.10
N LYS A 86 19.41 5.12 -9.63
CA LYS A 86 20.05 3.89 -9.16
C LYS A 86 19.47 2.65 -9.82
N TYR A 87 18.17 2.41 -9.65
CA TYR A 87 17.58 1.14 -10.03
C TYR A 87 17.57 0.91 -11.55
N ILE A 88 17.11 1.89 -12.34
CA ILE A 88 17.07 1.78 -13.79
C ILE A 88 18.49 1.61 -14.37
N PRO A 89 19.49 2.45 -14.02
CA PRO A 89 20.87 2.23 -14.45
C PRO A 89 21.39 0.84 -14.10
N PHE A 90 21.20 0.39 -12.86
CA PHE A 90 21.62 -0.94 -12.42
C PHE A 90 21.01 -2.07 -13.29
N VAL A 91 19.71 -2.01 -13.56
CA VAL A 91 19.03 -3.02 -14.39
C VAL A 91 19.55 -3.00 -15.83
N ILE A 92 19.84 -1.82 -16.39
CA ILE A 92 20.41 -1.70 -17.74
C ILE A 92 21.82 -2.29 -17.78
N GLU A 93 22.67 -1.99 -16.80
CA GLU A 93 24.03 -2.53 -16.70
C GLU A 93 24.04 -4.06 -16.56
N GLU A 94 23.20 -4.61 -15.68
CA GLU A 94 23.03 -6.05 -15.52
C GLU A 94 22.52 -6.72 -16.81
N TYR A 95 21.56 -6.09 -17.51
CA TYR A 95 21.06 -6.60 -18.78
C TYR A 95 22.14 -6.64 -19.87
N ILE A 96 22.97 -5.59 -19.96
CA ILE A 96 24.10 -5.53 -20.90
C ILE A 96 25.17 -6.57 -20.54
N ALA A 97 25.41 -6.83 -19.25
CA ALA A 97 26.44 -7.76 -18.80
C ALA A 97 26.11 -9.23 -19.12
N ILE A 98 24.84 -9.58 -19.31
CA ILE A 98 24.36 -10.93 -19.62
C ILE A 98 23.96 -11.14 -21.09
N SER A 99 24.03 -10.09 -21.92
CA SER A 99 23.72 -10.10 -23.36
C SER A 99 24.98 -10.16 -24.20
#